data_AF-A0A940NSW4-F1
#
_entry.id   AF-A0A940NSW4-F1
#
_cell.length_a   1.000
_cell.length_b   1.000
_cell.length_c   1.000
_cell.angle_alpha   90.00
_cell.angle_beta   90.00
_cell.angle_gamma   90.00
#
_symmetry.space_group_name_H-M   'P 1'
#
loop_
_entity.id
_entity.type
_entity.pdbx_description
1 polymer ?
#
loop_
_entity_poly.entity_id
_entity_poly.type
_entity_poly.pdbx_seq_one_letter_code
_entity_poly.pdbx_strand_id
1 'polypeptide(L)' 'MNRFFHSVTLDKDACKGCTHCVKRCPTEAIRVRDGKARIIKER' A
#
# COMPACT_ATOMS: atom_id res chain seq x y z
N MET A 1 -3.24 15.96 -14.14
CA MET A 1 -3.25 14.51 -13.86
C MET A 1 -2.21 14.23 -12.78
N ASN A 2 -2.58 14.40 -11.51
CA ASN A 2 -1.63 14.37 -10.39
C ASN A 2 -1.17 12.92 -10.13
N ARG A 3 -0.05 12.53 -10.76
CA ARG A 3 0.66 11.30 -10.43
C ARG A 3 1.34 11.51 -9.09
N PHE A 4 0.63 11.18 -8.01
CA PHE A 4 1.20 11.16 -6.67
C PHE A 4 2.22 10.02 -6.60
N PHE A 5 3.49 10.37 -6.81
CA PHE A 5 4.62 9.46 -6.62
C PHE A 5 4.75 9.17 -5.13
N HIS A 6 4.22 8.05 -4.69
CA HIS A 6 4.62 7.45 -3.43
C HIS A 6 5.94 6.72 -3.68
N SER A 7 6.88 6.79 -2.75
CA SER A 7 8.17 6.08 -2.84
C SER A 7 8.01 4.56 -2.98
N VAL A 8 6.81 4.03 -2.72
CA VAL A 8 6.44 2.65 -2.93
C VAL A 8 5.20 2.56 -3.83
N THR A 9 5.19 1.61 -4.75
CA THR A 9 4.03 1.27 -5.58
C THR A 9 3.57 -0.13 -5.24
N LEU A 10 2.26 -0.35 -5.16
CA LEU A 10 1.68 -1.67 -4.91
C LEU A 10 1.18 -2.27 -6.22
N ASP A 11 1.74 -3.41 -6.59
CA ASP A 11 1.24 -4.22 -7.69
C ASP A 11 0.06 -5.07 -7.22
N LYS A 12 -1.13 -4.87 -7.81
CA LYS A 12 -2.38 -5.53 -7.39
C LYS A 12 -2.52 -6.97 -7.88
N ASP A 13 -1.73 -7.36 -8.88
CA ASP A 13 -1.71 -8.69 -9.46
C ASP A 13 -0.78 -9.60 -8.64
N ALA A 14 0.40 -9.08 -8.29
CA ALA A 14 1.34 -9.74 -7.39
C ALA A 14 0.91 -9.70 -5.91
N CYS A 15 -0.04 -8.84 -5.53
CA CYS A 15 -0.50 -8.72 -4.13
C CYS A 15 -1.35 -9.92 -3.71
N LYS A 16 -0.80 -10.72 -2.80
CA LYS A 16 -1.47 -11.89 -2.19
C LYS A 16 -2.08 -11.61 -0.81
N GLY A 17 -2.11 -10.34 -0.38
CA GLY A 17 -2.62 -9.98 0.95
C GLY A 17 -1.73 -10.37 2.12
N CYS A 18 -0.43 -10.62 1.91
CA CYS A 18 0.49 -11.11 2.95
C CYS A 18 0.81 -10.12 4.08
N THR A 19 0.33 -8.86 4.02
CA THR A 19 0.50 -7.80 5.02
C THR A 19 1.93 -7.39 5.38
N HIS A 20 2.98 -7.99 4.81
CA HIS A 20 4.38 -7.64 5.07
C HIS A 20 4.70 -6.16 4.79
N CYS A 21 4.09 -5.61 3.75
CA CYS A 21 4.24 -4.20 3.40
C CYS A 21 3.71 -3.26 4.49
N VAL A 22 2.67 -3.65 5.22
CA VAL A 22 2.10 -2.86 6.33
C VAL A 22 3.11 -2.74 7.46
N LYS A 23 3.70 -3.86 7.91
CA LYS A 23 4.68 -3.87 9.02
C LYS A 23 5.98 -3.13 8.69
N ARG A 24 6.39 -3.11 7.42
CA ARG A 24 7.60 -2.40 6.97
C ARG A 24 7.38 -0.92 6.68
N CYS A 25 6.14 -0.45 6.58
CA CYS A 25 5.86 0.93 6.19
C CYS A 25 6.11 1.85 7.39
N PRO A 26 7.15 2.71 7.36
CA PRO A 26 7.49 3.57 8.49
C PRO A 26 6.43 4.63 8.76
N THR A 27 5.62 4.97 7.76
CA THR A 27 4.54 5.96 7.84
C THR A 27 3.16 5.32 8.03
N GLU A 28 3.10 4.00 8.16
CA GLU A 28 1.85 3.24 8.34
C GLU A 28 0.75 3.54 7.29
N ALA A 29 1.17 3.99 6.10
CA ALA A 29 0.27 4.43 5.03
C ALA A 29 -0.35 3.28 4.23
N ILE A 30 0.01 2.03 4.50
CA ILE A 30 -0.47 0.85 3.77
C ILE A 30 -1.52 0.12 4.61
N ARG A 31 -2.68 -0.16 4.01
CA ARG A 31 -3.76 -0.96 4.63
C ARG A 31 -4.15 -2.11 3.70
N VAL A 32 -4.54 -3.24 4.27
CA VAL A 32 -5.08 -4.37 3.49
C VAL A 32 -6.59 -4.38 3.61
N ARG A 33 -7.29 -4.36 2.47
CA ARG A 33 -8.75 -4.45 2.33
C ARG A 33 -9.04 -5.48 1.25
N ASP A 34 -10.00 -6.37 1.49
CA ASP A 34 -10.41 -7.40 0.51
C ASP A 34 -9.23 -8.28 0.06
N GLY A 35 -8.30 -8.58 0.98
CA GLY A 35 -7.08 -9.36 0.68
C GLY A 35 -6.05 -8.63 -0.18
N LYS A 36 -6.25 -7.34 -0.50
CA LYS A 36 -5.29 -6.54 -1.30
C LYS A 36 -4.80 -5.32 -0.54
N ALA A 37 -3.50 -5.04 -0.67
CA ALA A 37 -2.88 -3.86 -0.10
C ALA A 37 -3.30 -2.61 -0.89
N ARG A 38 -3.56 -1.51 -0.16
CA ARG A 38 -3.88 -0.18 -0.69
C ARG A 38 -3.11 0.86 0.12
N ILE A 39 -2.51 1.82 -0.58
CA ILE A 39 -1.90 2.99 0.05
C ILE A 39 -3.02 3.99 0.30
N ILE A 40 -3.24 4.35 1.57
CA ILE A 40 -4.13 5.44 1.94
C ILE A 40 -3.30 6.72 1.99
N LYS A 41 -3.85 7.79 1.41
CA LYS A 41 -3.37 9.13 1.69
C LYS A 41 -4.02 9.58 2.98
N GLU A 42 -3.19 10.10 3.87
CA GLU A 42 -3.59 11.03 4.93
C GLU A 42 -4.04 10.40 6.26
N ARG A 43 -3.31 10.79 7.30
CA ARG A 43 -3.88 11.64 8.36
C ARG A 43 -3.53 13.08 8.02
#